data_AF-A0A5E4YJX1-F1
#
_entry.id   AF-A0A5E4YJX1-F1
#
_cell.length_a   1.000
_cell.length_b   1.000
_cell.length_c   1.000
_cell.angle_alpha   90.00
_cell.angle_beta   90.00
_cell.angle_gamma   90.00
#
_symmetry.space_group_name_H-M   'P 1'
#
loop_
_entity.id
_entity.type
_entity.pdbx_description
1 polymer ?
#
loop_
_entity_poly.entity_id
_entity_poly.type
_entity_poly.pdbx_seq_one_letter_code
_entity_poly.pdbx_strand_id
1 'polypeptide(L)'
;MPLNPRPSDLTIDQLRSLWLTHKDPDVRRAIEEVAFRRLEAQRKEKVLREVESLYVVIHQAWREEVGDTLIALEWLRALLSDQRQRRGELPGIPDAPNR
;
A
#
# COMPACT_ATOMS: atom_id res chain seq x y z
N MET A 1 10.80 22.75 -8.59
CA MET A 1 11.16 21.79 -7.52
C MET A 1 10.18 20.63 -7.57
N PRO A 2 10.61 19.38 -7.35
CA PRO A 2 9.67 18.30 -7.09
C PRO A 2 9.02 18.54 -5.73
N LEU A 3 7.74 18.89 -5.73
CA LEU A 3 6.91 18.80 -4.53
C LEU A 3 6.81 17.32 -4.20
N ASN A 4 7.69 16.82 -3.33
CA ASN A 4 7.55 15.50 -2.74
C ASN A 4 6.33 15.62 -1.79
N PRO A 5 5.14 15.11 -2.18
CA PRO A 5 3.92 15.46 -1.48
C PRO A 5 3.98 14.78 -0.12
N ARG A 6 4.08 15.58 0.96
CA ARG A 6 3.98 15.02 2.31
C ARG A 6 2.65 14.26 2.39
N PRO A 7 2.63 13.04 2.95
CA PRO A 7 1.37 12.36 3.26
C PRO A 7 0.55 13.35 4.10
N SER A 8 -0.59 13.73 3.54
CA SER A 8 -1.41 14.82 4.06
C SER A 8 -2.66 14.19 4.62
N ASP A 9 -2.83 14.24 5.93
CA ASP A 9 -3.90 13.55 6.69
C ASP A 9 -5.29 14.15 6.49
N LEU A 10 -5.47 14.97 5.45
CA LEU A 10 -6.75 15.55 5.06
C LEU A 10 -7.80 14.45 4.95
N THR A 11 -8.90 14.51 5.69
CA THR A 11 -9.96 13.49 5.56
C THR A 11 -10.77 13.68 4.29
N ILE A 12 -11.56 12.66 3.90
CA ILE A 12 -12.51 12.80 2.77
C ILE A 12 -13.54 13.91 3.08
N ASP A 13 -13.93 14.08 4.34
CA ASP A 13 -14.86 15.13 4.76
C ASP A 13 -14.23 16.54 4.73
N GLN A 14 -12.92 16.65 4.98
CA GLN A 14 -12.18 17.91 4.79
C GLN A 14 -12.03 18.25 3.30
N LEU A 15 -11.76 17.28 2.43
CA LEU A 15 -11.78 17.48 0.97
C LEU A 15 -13.18 17.90 0.49
N ARG A 16 -14.25 17.27 1.01
CA ARG A 16 -15.64 17.65 0.70
C ARG A 16 -15.96 19.08 1.18
N SER A 17 -15.47 19.47 2.36
CA SER A 17 -15.65 20.82 2.90
C SER A 17 -14.92 21.87 2.06
N LEU A 18 -13.69 21.58 1.61
CA LEU A 18 -12.95 22.44 0.66
C LEU A 18 -13.69 22.56 -0.68
N TRP A 19 -14.20 21.46 -1.23
CA TRP A 19 -14.96 21.44 -2.48
C TRP A 19 -16.25 22.29 -2.43
N LEU A 20 -16.95 22.25 -1.31
CA LEU A 20 -18.17 23.05 -1.09
C LEU A 20 -17.85 24.54 -0.89
N THR A 21 -16.73 24.85 -0.23
CA THR A 21 -16.31 26.23 0.10
C THR A 21 -15.70 26.94 -1.10
N HIS A 22 -14.92 26.24 -1.94
CA HIS A 22 -14.22 26.82 -3.08
C HIS A 22 -14.96 26.53 -4.40
N LYS A 23 -15.37 27.61 -5.08
CA LYS A 23 -15.99 27.57 -6.42
C LYS A 23 -14.97 27.70 -7.56
N ASP A 24 -13.70 27.96 -7.23
CA ASP A 24 -12.62 28.07 -8.19
C ASP A 24 -12.41 26.74 -8.95
N PRO A 25 -12.34 26.74 -10.29
CA PRO A 25 -12.27 25.53 -11.09
C PRO A 25 -10.92 24.79 -10.97
N ASP A 26 -9.81 25.51 -10.75
CA ASP A 26 -8.48 24.90 -10.62
C ASP A 26 -8.31 24.26 -9.24
N VAL A 27 -8.81 24.92 -8.18
CA VAL A 27 -8.87 24.34 -6.83
C VAL A 27 -9.72 23.08 -6.82
N ARG A 28 -10.87 23.10 -7.52
CA ARG A 28 -11.73 21.92 -7.68
C ARG A 28 -11.01 20.77 -8.37
N ARG A 29 -10.42 21.01 -9.53
CA ARG A 29 -9.65 20.00 -10.28
C ARG A 29 -8.53 19.38 -9.43
N ALA A 30 -7.85 20.18 -8.61
CA ALA A 30 -6.83 19.68 -7.69
C ALA A 30 -7.42 18.77 -6.58
N ILE A 31 -8.60 19.10 -6.03
CA ILE A 31 -9.30 18.27 -5.03
C ILE A 31 -9.76 16.94 -5.65
N GLU A 32 -10.32 16.95 -6.86
CA GLU A 32 -10.71 15.75 -7.60
C GLU A 32 -9.51 14.83 -7.87
N GLU A 33 -8.40 15.38 -8.36
CA GLU A 33 -7.15 14.65 -8.62
C GLU A 33 -6.61 13.99 -7.34
N VAL A 34 -6.63 14.70 -6.21
CA VAL A 34 -6.22 14.15 -4.90
C VAL A 34 -7.15 13.04 -4.44
N ALA A 35 -8.47 13.21 -4.59
CA ALA A 35 -9.45 12.18 -4.24
C ALA A 35 -9.30 10.93 -5.12
N PHE A 36 -9.09 11.09 -6.42
CA PHE A 36 -8.87 10.01 -7.38
C PHE A 36 -7.60 9.22 -7.05
N ARG A 37 -6.45 9.89 -6.86
CA ARG A 37 -5.18 9.23 -6.51
C ARG A 37 -5.25 8.46 -5.19
N ARG A 38 -6.03 8.94 -4.22
CA ARG A 38 -6.27 8.23 -2.96
C ARG A 38 -7.10 6.95 -3.15
N LEU A 39 -8.14 7.00 -3.98
CA LEU A 39 -8.92 5.81 -4.33
C LEU A 39 -8.06 4.77 -5.07
N GLU A 40 -7.19 5.22 -5.98
CA GLU A 40 -6.20 4.35 -6.62
C GLU A 40 -5.22 3.73 -5.62
N ALA A 41 -4.70 4.52 -4.67
CA ALA A 41 -3.78 4.03 -3.64
C ALA A 41 -4.45 2.96 -2.77
N GLN A 42 -5.70 3.17 -2.33
CA GLN A 42 -6.48 2.19 -1.58
C GLN A 42 -6.72 0.89 -2.37
N ARG A 43 -6.99 0.98 -3.68
CA ARG A 43 -7.13 -0.19 -4.55
C ARG A 43 -5.81 -0.97 -4.67
N LYS A 44 -4.70 -0.27 -4.90
CA LYS A 44 -3.34 -0.87 -4.98
C LYS A 44 -2.96 -1.53 -3.66
N GLU A 45 -3.25 -0.90 -2.52
CA GLU A 45 -3.01 -1.47 -1.20
C GLU A 45 -3.85 -2.73 -0.93
N LYS A 46 -5.12 -2.78 -1.34
CA LYS A 46 -5.93 -4.00 -1.20
C LYS A 46 -5.29 -5.18 -1.93
N VAL A 47 -4.84 -4.97 -3.17
CA VAL A 47 -4.16 -6.01 -3.97
C VAL A 47 -2.83 -6.42 -3.32
N LEU A 48 -2.05 -5.47 -2.78
CA LEU A 48 -0.81 -5.80 -2.05
C LEU A 48 -1.07 -6.70 -0.83
N ARG A 49 -2.11 -6.40 -0.03
CA ARG A 49 -2.50 -7.26 1.11
C ARG A 49 -2.97 -8.65 0.68
N GLU A 50 -3.65 -8.76 -0.46
CA GLU A 50 -4.03 -10.06 -1.04
C GLU A 50 -2.78 -10.85 -1.48
N VAL A 51 -1.78 -10.21 -2.08
CA VAL A 51 -0.49 -10.83 -2.44
C VAL A 51 0.32 -11.25 -1.19
N GLU A 52 0.31 -10.46 -0.12
CA GLU A 52 0.91 -10.83 1.16
C GLU A 52 0.26 -12.08 1.78
N SER A 53 -1.08 -12.17 1.74
CA SER A 53 -1.82 -13.34 2.21
C SER A 53 -1.48 -14.59 1.38
N LEU A 54 -1.46 -14.47 0.05
CA LEU A 54 -1.05 -15.55 -0.85
C LEU A 54 0.41 -15.99 -0.60
N TYR A 55 1.32 -15.05 -0.35
CA TYR A 55 2.70 -15.37 0.01
C TYR A 55 2.76 -16.26 1.27
N VAL A 56 2.03 -15.92 2.33
CA VAL A 56 2.05 -16.70 3.59
C VAL A 56 1.54 -18.12 3.35
N VAL A 57 0.43 -18.27 2.63
CA VAL A 57 -0.14 -19.59 2.31
C VAL A 57 0.81 -20.44 1.46
N ILE A 58 1.39 -19.87 0.39
CA ILE A 58 2.32 -20.59 -0.50
C ILE A 58 3.62 -20.95 0.24
N HIS A 59 4.15 -20.04 1.07
CA HIS A 59 5.35 -20.30 1.85
C HIS A 59 5.14 -21.40 2.89
N GLN A 60 3.99 -21.42 3.58
CA GLN A 60 3.65 -22.48 4.52
C GLN A 60 3.50 -23.83 3.82
N ALA A 61 2.70 -23.91 2.75
CA ALA A 61 2.51 -25.15 1.99
C ALA A 61 3.83 -25.69 1.41
N TRP A 62 4.67 -24.82 0.84
CA TRP A 62 5.99 -25.22 0.32
C TRP A 62 6.91 -25.75 1.43
N ARG A 63 6.88 -25.12 2.61
CA ARG A 63 7.68 -25.57 3.77
C ARG A 63 7.20 -26.91 4.32
N GLU A 64 5.90 -27.18 4.26
CA GLU A 64 5.31 -28.46 4.68
C GLU A 64 5.59 -29.60 3.66
N GLU A 65 5.53 -29.33 2.35
CA GLU A 65 5.75 -30.34 1.31
C GLU A 65 7.22 -30.60 0.97
N VAL A 66 8.05 -29.55 0.90
CA VAL A 66 9.44 -29.62 0.38
C VAL A 66 10.48 -29.41 1.46
N GLY A 67 10.17 -28.63 2.51
CA GLY A 67 11.07 -28.37 3.64
C GLY A 67 12.25 -27.42 3.36
N ASP A 68 12.46 -27.00 2.11
CA ASP A 68 13.59 -26.14 1.69
C ASP A 68 13.13 -24.73 1.27
N THR A 69 14.06 -23.77 1.21
CA THR A 69 13.79 -22.35 0.97
C THR A 69 13.68 -22.04 -0.53
N LEU A 70 12.46 -21.78 -1.02
CA LEU A 70 12.25 -21.31 -2.39
C LEU A 70 12.72 -19.86 -2.54
N ILE A 71 13.85 -19.64 -3.24
CA ILE A 71 14.48 -18.33 -3.44
C ILE A 71 13.51 -17.28 -4.00
N ALA A 72 12.61 -17.68 -4.90
CA ALA A 72 11.59 -16.79 -5.47
C ALA A 72 10.61 -16.23 -4.41
N LEU A 73 10.31 -17.01 -3.36
CA LEU A 73 9.50 -16.52 -2.23
C LEU A 73 10.30 -15.53 -1.38
N GLU A 74 11.57 -15.79 -1.07
CA GLU A 74 12.39 -14.81 -0.33
C GLU A 74 12.58 -13.49 -1.10
N TRP A 75 12.62 -13.53 -2.44
CA TRP A 75 12.60 -12.32 -3.27
C TRP A 75 11.25 -11.59 -3.19
N LEU A 76 10.13 -12.31 -3.24
CA LEU A 76 8.80 -11.74 -3.04
C LEU A 76 8.65 -11.12 -1.64
N ARG A 77 9.18 -11.78 -0.60
CA ARG A 77 9.24 -11.28 0.79
C ARG A 77 9.99 -9.95 0.89
N ALA A 78 11.14 -9.84 0.22
CA ALA A 78 11.93 -8.62 0.19
C ALA A 78 11.17 -7.46 -0.49
N LEU A 79 10.54 -7.73 -1.64
CA LEU A 79 9.72 -6.75 -2.36
C LEU A 79 8.52 -6.26 -1.53
N LEU A 80 7.79 -7.18 -0.89
CA LEU A 80 6.66 -6.83 0.00
C LEU A 80 7.12 -6.03 1.23
N SER A 81 8.27 -6.37 1.80
CA SER A 81 8.85 -5.63 2.93
C SER A 81 9.24 -4.18 2.56
N ASP A 82 9.80 -3.95 1.37
CA ASP A 82 10.06 -2.61 0.84
C ASP A 82 8.75 -1.83 0.59
N GLN A 83 7.70 -2.48 0.05
CA GLN A 83 6.39 -1.83 -0.10
C GLN A 83 5.76 -1.43 1.25
N ARG A 84 5.91 -2.25 2.30
CA ARG A 84 5.50 -1.91 3.67
C ARG A 84 6.25 -0.72 4.23
N GLN A 85 7.57 -0.70 4.09
CA GLN A 85 8.41 0.42 4.52
C GLN A 85 8.01 1.73 3.81
N ARG A 86 7.72 1.69 2.50
CA ARG A 86 7.20 2.84 1.74
C ARG A 86 5.81 3.31 2.18
N ARG A 87 5.01 2.42 2.77
CA ARG A 87 3.69 2.72 3.38
C ARG A 87 3.80 3.20 4.83
N GLY A 88 5.00 3.21 5.41
CA GLY A 88 5.23 3.58 6.82
C GLY A 88 4.93 2.45 7.82
N GLU A 89 4.71 1.23 7.35
CA GLU A 89 4.54 0.05 8.19
C GLU A 89 5.91 -0.54 8.60
N LEU A 90 5.94 -1.27 9.71
CA LEU A 90 7.15 -1.97 10.16
C LEU A 90 7.58 -3.02 9.13
N PRO A 91 8.90 -3.16 8.84
CA PRO A 91 9.40 -4.15 7.90
C PRO A 91 9.19 -5.57 8.44
N GLY A 92 8.60 -6.42 7.61
CA GLY A 92 8.26 -7.81 7.94
C GLY A 92 6.85 -8.17 7.45
N ILE A 93 6.64 -9.46 7.17
CA ILE A 93 5.33 -10.04 6.81
C ILE A 93 4.77 -10.70 8.08
N PRO A 94 3.49 -10.44 8.46
CA PRO A 94 2.87 -11.08 9.62
C PRO A 94 2.71 -12.57 9.32
N ASP A 95 2.87 -13.39 10.36
CA ASP A 95 2.88 -14.86 10.27
C ASP A 95 3.94 -15.47 9.32
N ALA A 96 4.88 -14.67 8.80
CA ALA A 96 6.09 -15.24 8.23
C ALA A 96 6.90 -15.91 9.36
N PRO A 97 7.32 -17.17 9.22
CA PRO A 97 8.02 -17.87 10.28
C PRO A 97 9.30 -17.13 10.65
N ASN A 98 9.55 -17.02 11.97
CA ASN A 98 10.84 -16.58 12.47
C ASN A 98 11.92 -17.53 11.94
N ARG A 99 13.02 -16.91 11.48
CA ARG A 99 14.13 -17.56 10.79
C ARG A 99 15.02 -18.33 11.76
#